data_AF-A0A6A4I739-F1
#
_entry.id   AF-A0A6A4I739-F1
#
_cell.length_a   1.000
_cell.length_b   1.000
_cell.length_c   1.000
_cell.angle_alpha   90.00
_cell.angle_beta   90.00
_cell.angle_gamma   90.00
#
_symmetry.space_group_name_H-M   'P 1'
#
loop_
_entity.id
_entity.type
_entity.pdbx_description
1 polymer ?
#
loop_
_entity_poly.entity_id
_entity_poly.type
_entity_poly.pdbx_seq_one_letter_code
_entity_poly.pdbx_strand_id
1 'polypeptide(L)'
;IKALESRRERLREYTVQLQSLLSPIRKVPDEIVRRVFDDCCDMNHFIVAKTRTDAIRSIPALALSSVCSRWRRNGLSMPEIWSRISLMWNEPIHADHDESLLSTINIFLNRSLQSPLTVIIDLS
;
A
#
# COMPACT_ATOMS: atom_id res chain seq x y z
N ILE A 1 -14.83 48.01 -10.66
CA ILE A 1 -15.76 46.92 -10.25
C ILE A 1 -15.34 45.58 -10.88
N LYS A 2 -15.32 45.43 -12.23
CA LYS A 2 -14.90 44.19 -12.93
C LYS A 2 -13.54 43.59 -12.50
N ALA A 3 -12.53 44.42 -12.27
CA ALA A 3 -11.20 43.93 -11.86
C ALA A 3 -11.19 43.30 -10.45
N LEU A 4 -12.04 43.79 -9.54
CA LEU A 4 -12.19 43.24 -8.19
C LEU A 4 -12.93 41.89 -8.24
N GLU A 5 -13.94 41.77 -9.10
CA GLU A 5 -14.67 40.51 -9.31
C GLU A 5 -13.76 39.43 -9.89
N SER A 6 -12.97 39.75 -10.92
CA SER A 6 -12.00 38.82 -11.49
C SER A 6 -10.93 38.36 -10.48
N ARG A 7 -10.44 39.27 -9.62
CA ARG A 7 -9.50 38.92 -8.56
C ARG A 7 -10.14 38.02 -7.50
N ARG A 8 -11.41 38.26 -7.16
CA ARG A 8 -12.16 37.44 -6.21
C ARG A 8 -12.39 36.03 -6.76
N GLU A 9 -12.69 35.92 -8.05
CA GLU A 9 -12.89 34.62 -8.72
C GLU A 9 -11.60 33.80 -8.75
N ARG A 10 -10.47 34.42 -9.12
CA ARG A 10 -9.14 33.78 -9.06
C ARG A 10 -8.78 33.27 -7.66
N LEU A 11 -9.07 34.05 -6.62
CA LEU A 11 -8.81 33.62 -5.22
C LEU A 11 -9.71 32.46 -4.81
N ARG A 12 -10.96 32.42 -5.28
CA ARG A 12 -11.87 31.29 -5.04
C ARG A 12 -11.41 30.04 -5.75
N GLU A 13 -11.04 30.13 -7.03
CA GLU A 13 -10.45 29.03 -7.79
C GLU A 13 -9.20 28.48 -7.10
N TYR A 14 -8.31 29.37 -6.65
CA TYR A 14 -7.11 28.97 -5.91
C TYR A 14 -7.45 28.28 -4.58
N THR A 15 -8.45 28.78 -3.85
CA THR A 15 -8.90 28.16 -2.60
C THR A 15 -9.48 26.77 -2.83
N VAL A 16 -10.27 26.57 -3.89
CA VAL A 16 -10.81 25.25 -4.28
C VAL A 16 -9.68 24.30 -4.69
N GLN A 17 -8.67 24.78 -5.41
CA GLN A 17 -7.48 23.97 -5.73
C GLN A 17 -6.73 23.56 -4.46
N LEU A 18 -6.58 24.47 -3.49
CA LEU A 18 -5.98 24.18 -2.19
C LEU A 18 -6.84 23.28 -1.29
N GLN A 19 -8.16 23.21 -1.48
CA GLN A 19 -9.02 22.29 -0.73
C GLN A 19 -8.67 20.81 -0.98
N SER A 20 -8.16 20.47 -2.17
CA SER A 20 -7.58 19.13 -2.41
C SER A 20 -6.40 18.83 -1.46
N LEU A 21 -5.69 19.87 -1.03
CA LEU A 21 -4.62 19.79 -0.04
C LEU A 21 -5.13 19.77 1.40
N LEU A 22 -6.40 20.09 1.63
CA LEU A 22 -7.10 20.00 2.92
C LEU A 22 -7.77 18.64 3.13
N SER A 23 -7.51 17.65 2.25
CA SER A 23 -8.01 16.28 2.38
C SER A 23 -7.93 15.82 3.84
N PRO A 24 -9.05 15.37 4.45
CA PRO A 24 -9.09 14.99 5.87
C PRO A 24 -7.96 14.04 6.25
N ILE A 25 -7.58 13.15 5.35
CA ILE A 25 -6.49 12.20 5.54
C ILE A 25 -5.19 12.89 5.93
N ARG A 26 -4.88 14.08 5.38
CA ARG A 26 -3.67 14.83 5.69
C ARG A 26 -3.65 15.40 7.11
N LYS A 27 -4.82 15.55 7.74
CA LYS A 27 -4.97 15.99 9.14
C LYS A 27 -4.95 14.82 10.12
N VAL A 28 -5.11 13.59 9.64
CA VAL A 28 -5.03 12.39 10.46
C VAL A 28 -3.60 12.21 10.98
N PRO A 29 -3.40 12.06 12.30
CA PRO A 29 -2.10 11.76 12.89
C PRO A 29 -1.51 10.44 12.38
N ASP A 30 -0.18 10.32 12.39
CA ASP A 30 0.51 9.14 11.89
C ASP A 30 0.15 7.88 12.71
N GLU A 31 -0.17 8.00 14.00
CA GLU A 31 -0.66 6.90 14.85
C GLU A 31 -1.95 6.29 14.31
N ILE A 32 -2.87 7.13 13.85
CA ILE A 32 -4.16 6.67 13.32
C ILE A 32 -3.98 6.07 11.93
N VAL A 33 -3.10 6.65 11.09
CA VAL A 33 -2.73 6.05 9.80
C VAL A 33 -2.14 4.66 10.00
N ARG A 34 -1.21 4.51 10.94
CA ARG A 34 -0.58 3.22 11.28
C ARG A 34 -1.60 2.22 11.81
N ARG A 35 -2.56 2.65 12.64
CA ARG A 35 -3.64 1.78 13.11
C ARG A 35 -4.52 1.28 11.96
N VAL A 36 -4.89 2.16 11.04
CA VAL A 36 -5.61 1.74 9.81
C VAL A 36 -4.79 0.73 9.01
N PHE A 37 -3.46 0.91 8.93
CA PHE A 37 -2.61 -0.03 8.21
C PHE A 37 -2.59 -1.40 8.85
N ASP A 38 -2.50 -1.46 10.18
CA ASP A 38 -2.52 -2.73 10.91
C ASP A 38 -3.86 -3.45 10.73
N ASP A 39 -4.98 -2.71 10.83
CA ASP A 39 -6.34 -3.23 10.63
C ASP A 39 -6.58 -3.71 9.18
N CYS A 40 -6.02 -3.01 8.19
CA CYS A 40 -6.21 -3.34 6.77
C CYS A 40 -5.23 -4.38 6.23
N CYS A 41 -4.08 -4.54 6.88
CA CYS A 41 -3.01 -5.42 6.40
C CYS A 41 -2.94 -6.68 7.26
N ASP A 42 -4.01 -7.47 7.29
CA ASP A 42 -4.03 -8.74 8.03
C ASP A 42 -3.02 -9.75 7.45
N MET A 43 -3.03 -9.93 6.12
CA MET A 43 -2.14 -10.88 5.44
C MET A 43 -1.81 -10.38 4.03
N ASN A 44 -0.59 -10.63 3.57
CA ASN A 44 -0.17 -10.36 2.19
C ASN A 44 -0.18 -11.64 1.38
N HIS A 45 -1.14 -11.76 0.47
CA HIS A 45 -1.40 -12.93 -0.35
C HIS A 45 -0.64 -12.85 -1.68
N PHE A 46 0.32 -13.76 -1.82
CA PHE A 46 1.08 -14.00 -3.03
C PHE A 46 0.49 -15.20 -3.76
N ILE A 47 -0.10 -14.94 -4.91
CA ILE A 47 -0.70 -15.98 -5.75
C ILE A 47 0.32 -16.37 -6.82
N VAL A 48 0.72 -17.65 -6.80
CA VAL A 48 1.55 -18.25 -7.84
C VAL A 48 0.62 -18.76 -8.94
N ALA A 49 0.26 -17.89 -9.89
CA ALA A 49 -0.63 -18.24 -11.00
C ALA A 49 -0.27 -17.50 -12.30
N LYS A 50 -0.62 -18.12 -13.43
CA LYS A 50 -0.38 -17.59 -14.79
C LYS A 50 -1.11 -16.28 -15.09
N THR A 51 -2.19 -15.99 -14.38
CA THR A 51 -2.95 -14.74 -14.50
C THR A 51 -3.04 -14.04 -13.15
N ARG A 52 -2.40 -12.88 -13.05
CA ARG A 52 -2.42 -12.03 -11.85
C ARG A 52 -3.60 -11.07 -11.92
N THR A 53 -4.81 -11.56 -11.67
CA THR A 53 -5.96 -10.67 -11.45
C THR A 53 -5.86 -10.08 -10.03
N ASP A 54 -6.01 -8.75 -9.90
CA ASP A 54 -6.07 -8.01 -8.63
C ASP A 54 -4.85 -8.07 -7.68
N ALA A 55 -3.62 -8.19 -8.23
CA ALA A 55 -2.37 -8.27 -7.45
C ALA A 55 -2.11 -7.12 -6.44
N ILE A 56 -2.70 -5.95 -6.64
CA ILE A 56 -2.55 -4.83 -5.70
C ILE A 56 -3.43 -5.04 -4.46
N ARG A 57 -4.64 -5.58 -4.61
CA ARG A 57 -5.54 -5.83 -3.47
C ARG A 57 -5.09 -7.02 -2.63
N SER A 58 -4.42 -7.99 -3.24
CA SER A 58 -3.90 -9.16 -2.52
C SER A 58 -2.66 -8.85 -1.67
N ILE A 59 -1.99 -7.72 -1.90
CA ILE A 59 -0.75 -7.31 -1.19
C ILE A 59 -0.96 -5.94 -0.50
N PRO A 60 -1.74 -5.89 0.60
CA PRO A 60 -2.12 -4.65 1.27
C PRO A 60 -0.92 -3.78 1.69
N ALA A 61 0.18 -4.35 2.17
CA ALA A 61 1.35 -3.57 2.59
C ALA A 61 1.95 -2.73 1.44
N LEU A 62 2.00 -3.31 0.22
CA LEU A 62 2.45 -2.57 -0.97
C LEU A 62 1.41 -1.56 -1.41
N ALA A 63 0.13 -1.93 -1.43
CA ALA A 63 -0.95 -1.03 -1.82
C ALA A 63 -0.95 0.23 -0.96
N LEU A 64 -0.96 0.08 0.36
CA LEU A 64 -0.90 1.17 1.33
C LEU A 64 0.38 2.01 1.14
N SER A 65 1.54 1.37 1.00
CA SER A 65 2.83 2.06 0.82
C SER A 65 2.99 2.75 -0.55
N SER A 66 2.09 2.51 -1.50
CA SER A 66 2.10 3.11 -2.83
C SER A 66 1.29 4.42 -2.93
N VAL A 67 0.38 4.68 -1.98
CA VAL A 67 -0.61 5.77 -2.07
C VAL A 67 0.02 7.17 -2.13
N CYS A 68 0.86 7.52 -1.16
CA CYS A 68 1.57 8.80 -1.12
C CYS A 68 2.86 8.71 -0.29
N SER A 69 3.70 9.75 -0.34
CA SER A 69 4.98 9.78 0.42
C SER A 69 4.79 9.60 1.93
N ARG A 70 3.72 10.16 2.52
CA ARG A 70 3.43 10.02 3.95
C ARG A 70 3.01 8.59 4.29
N TRP A 71 2.19 7.96 3.45
CA TRP A 71 1.75 6.58 3.63
C TRP A 71 2.92 5.60 3.48
N ARG A 72 3.77 5.83 2.47
CA ARG A 72 5.01 5.09 2.30
C ARG A 72 5.90 5.16 3.54
N ARG A 73 6.09 6.34 4.11
CA ARG A 73 6.91 6.51 5.32
C ARG A 73 6.35 5.71 6.50
N ASN A 74 5.04 5.80 6.75
CA ASN A 74 4.38 5.06 7.80
C ASN A 74 4.47 3.54 7.58
N GLY A 75 4.15 3.06 6.36
CA GLY A 75 4.20 1.64 6.03
C GLY A 75 5.61 1.05 6.13
N LEU A 76 6.65 1.78 5.69
CA LEU A 76 8.03 1.34 5.83
C LEU A 76 8.53 1.34 7.29
N SER A 77 7.90 2.11 8.18
CA SER A 77 8.24 2.13 9.61
C SER A 77 7.53 1.06 10.44
N MET A 78 6.70 0.22 9.82
CA MET A 78 5.94 -0.85 10.46
C MET A 78 6.41 -2.21 9.94
N PRO A 79 7.43 -2.84 10.52
CA PRO A 79 7.91 -4.14 10.05
C PRO A 79 6.85 -5.26 10.10
N GLU A 80 5.88 -5.13 11.00
CA GLU A 80 4.82 -6.10 11.27
C GLU A 80 3.90 -6.32 10.04
N ILE A 81 3.59 -5.26 9.29
CA ILE A 81 2.73 -5.36 8.10
C ILE A 81 3.43 -6.07 6.93
N TRP A 82 4.76 -6.15 6.95
CA TRP A 82 5.57 -6.89 5.97
C TRP A 82 5.82 -8.34 6.39
N SER A 83 5.55 -8.68 7.66
CA SER A 83 5.91 -9.98 8.25
C SER A 83 4.83 -11.06 8.07
N ARG A 84 3.64 -10.67 7.61
CA ARG A 84 2.47 -11.54 7.44
C ARG A 84 2.31 -11.89 5.97
N ILE A 85 2.72 -13.10 5.58
CA ILE A 85 2.84 -13.57 4.20
C ILE A 85 2.03 -14.85 4.01
N SER A 86 1.22 -14.91 2.95
CA SER A 86 0.52 -16.12 2.51
C SER A 86 0.93 -16.44 1.09
N LEU A 87 1.34 -17.68 0.85
CA LEU A 87 1.70 -18.22 -0.47
C LEU A 87 0.59 -19.18 -0.89
N MET A 88 -0.13 -18.84 -1.96
CA MET A 88 -1.18 -19.68 -2.55
C MET A 88 -0.69 -20.26 -3.86
N TRP A 89 -0.75 -21.59 -3.96
CA TRP A 89 -0.22 -22.33 -5.08
C TRP A 89 -1.35 -22.97 -5.89
N ASN A 90 -1.75 -22.31 -6.99
CA ASN A 90 -2.98 -22.70 -7.70
C ASN A 90 -2.73 -23.54 -8.97
N GLU A 91 -1.49 -23.73 -9.43
CA GLU A 91 -1.18 -24.57 -10.60
C GLU A 91 0.18 -25.28 -10.51
N PRO A 92 0.36 -26.43 -11.18
CA PRO A 92 1.67 -27.08 -11.28
C PRO A 92 2.68 -26.13 -11.94
N ILE A 93 3.87 -26.03 -11.34
CA ILE A 93 4.98 -25.21 -11.81
C ILE A 93 5.27 -25.53 -13.27
N HIS A 94 4.83 -24.69 -14.19
CA HIS A 94 5.64 -24.50 -15.39
C HIS A 94 6.84 -23.70 -14.92
N ALA A 95 8.03 -24.30 -15.02
CA ALA A 95 9.31 -23.84 -14.49
C ALA A 95 9.84 -22.53 -15.09
N ASP A 96 8.96 -21.64 -15.50
CA ASP A 96 9.29 -20.24 -15.71
C ASP A 96 9.21 -19.59 -14.33
N HIS A 97 10.37 -19.55 -13.65
CA HIS A 97 10.50 -18.90 -12.36
C HIS A 97 9.96 -17.48 -12.44
N ASP A 98 8.89 -17.17 -11.68
CA ASP A 98 8.41 -15.80 -11.57
C ASP A 98 9.42 -14.99 -10.73
N GLU A 99 10.50 -14.54 -11.36
CA GLU A 99 11.53 -13.69 -10.73
C GLU A 99 10.92 -12.42 -10.12
N SER A 100 9.81 -11.93 -10.68
CA SER A 100 9.06 -10.78 -10.14
C SER A 100 8.39 -11.12 -8.81
N LEU A 101 7.83 -12.33 -8.69
CA LEU A 101 7.31 -12.82 -7.42
C LEU A 101 8.41 -12.96 -6.37
N LEU A 102 9.53 -13.61 -6.72
CA LEU A 102 10.65 -13.82 -5.79
C LEU A 102 11.27 -12.50 -5.33
N SER A 103 11.45 -11.54 -6.24
CA SER A 103 11.94 -10.20 -5.89
C SER A 103 10.95 -9.47 -4.99
N THR A 104 9.65 -9.61 -5.20
CA THR A 104 8.63 -9.03 -4.32
C THR A 104 8.67 -9.67 -2.92
N ILE A 105 8.75 -11.00 -2.83
CA ILE A 105 8.89 -11.70 -1.54
C ILE A 105 10.17 -11.25 -0.82
N ASN A 106 11.29 -11.13 -1.53
CA ASN A 106 12.55 -10.65 -0.96
C ASN A 106 12.41 -9.23 -0.37
N ILE A 107 11.63 -8.34 -1.01
CA ILE A 107 11.32 -7.02 -0.45
C ILE A 107 10.60 -7.15 0.91
N PHE A 108 9.65 -8.08 1.04
CA PHE A 108 8.91 -8.30 2.28
C PHE A 108 9.82 -8.83 3.40
N LEU A 109 10.65 -9.82 3.09
CA LEU A 109 11.61 -10.37 4.04
C LEU A 109 12.58 -9.30 4.55
N ASN A 110 13.13 -8.47 3.66
CA ASN A 110 14.03 -7.39 4.05
C ASN A 110 13.34 -6.30 4.89
N ARG A 111 12.03 -6.04 4.66
CA ARG A 111 11.27 -5.02 5.40
C ARG A 111 10.68 -5.52 6.71
N SER A 112 10.62 -6.83 6.90
CA SER A 112 10.15 -7.44 8.16
C SER A 112 11.14 -7.22 9.32
N LEU A 113 12.41 -6.90 9.02
CA LEU A 113 13.45 -6.65 10.02
C LEU A 113 13.51 -7.76 11.09
N GLN A 114 13.28 -7.42 12.36
CA GLN A 114 13.27 -8.34 13.50
C GLN A 114 11.86 -8.80 13.90
N SER A 115 10.83 -8.38 13.18
CA SER A 115 9.46 -8.79 13.47
C SER A 115 9.27 -10.28 13.17
N PRO A 116 8.58 -11.05 14.04
CA PRO A 116 8.30 -12.45 13.79
C PRO A 116 7.53 -12.65 12.48
N LEU A 117 8.05 -13.52 11.60
CA LEU A 117 7.38 -13.88 10.36
C LEU A 117 6.21 -14.83 10.62
N THR A 118 5.05 -14.48 10.07
CA THR A 118 3.90 -15.39 9.97
C THR A 118 3.78 -15.79 8.51
N VAL A 119 4.04 -17.06 8.22
CA VAL A 119 4.01 -17.60 6.85
C VAL A 119 2.97 -18.69 6.76
N ILE A 120 2.01 -18.53 5.85
CA ILE A 120 1.00 -19.54 5.52
C ILE A 120 1.29 -20.05 4.11
N ILE A 121 1.41 -21.36 3.96
CA ILE A 121 1.60 -22.02 2.67
C ILE A 121 0.34 -22.83 2.39
N ASP A 122 -0.41 -22.44 1.38
CA ASP A 122 -1.61 -23.15 0.93
C ASP A 122 -1.28 -23.95 -0.33
N LEU A 123 -1.42 -25.27 -0.21
CA LEU A 123 -1.15 -26.24 -1.26
C LEU A 123 -2.50 -26.83 -1.69
N SER A 124 -3.11 -26.26 -2.72
CA SER A 124 -4.35 -26.77 -3.32
C SER A 124 -4.10 -27.90 -4.31
#